data_AF-A0A8J8GP54-F1
#
_entry.id   AF-A0A8J8GP54-F1
#
_cell.length_a   1.000
_cell.length_b   1.000
_cell.length_c   1.000
_cell.angle_alpha   90.00
_cell.angle_beta   90.00
_cell.angle_gamma   90.00
#
_symmetry.space_group_name_H-M   'P 1'
#
loop_
_entity.id
_entity.type
_entity.pdbx_description
1 polymer ?
#
loop_
_entity_poly.entity_id
_entity_poly.type
_entity_poly.pdbx_seq_one_letter_code
_entity_poly.pdbx_strand_id
1 'polypeptide(L)'
;MSGELPRQRFVLDTSLFITEEIRRGDESLESAVIRLFDLIATARLELNISCYVPPSIHDELATMLRERDVDETVFSRLDTWVVRKSPDRYGVTIPANIVYNFIDEMSDRVDRGLRVSEQAIREVEQLDPDALASDPTDDGREEYMTDADRILSDMRDKYRQALRQGVLDSREDFDLLILARELDAGVVTEDRGIISWADEFGLRYVRGGQFPTLLEEYLRAAGVEDES
;
A
#
# COMPACT_ATOMS: atom_id res chain seq x y z
N MET A 1 9.83 4.01 41.68
CA MET A 1 9.10 4.83 40.71
C MET A 1 8.96 3.99 39.45
N SER A 2 7.90 3.18 39.33
CA SER A 2 7.60 2.55 38.04
C SER A 2 7.17 3.68 37.11
N GLY A 3 8.09 4.16 36.28
CA GLY A 3 7.71 5.04 35.18
C GLY A 3 6.86 4.21 34.22
N GLU A 4 5.68 4.71 33.85
CA GLU A 4 4.91 4.11 32.76
C GLU A 4 5.80 3.96 31.54
N LEU A 5 5.80 2.78 30.92
CA LEU A 5 6.53 2.55 29.68
C LEU A 5 6.04 3.56 28.62
N PRO A 6 6.97 4.25 27.94
CA PRO A 6 6.61 5.22 26.92
C PRO A 6 5.80 4.53 25.83
N ARG A 7 4.67 5.13 25.45
CA ARG A 7 3.77 4.56 24.46
C ARG A 7 4.48 4.46 23.12
N GLN A 8 4.66 3.24 22.63
CA GLN A 8 5.14 2.97 21.29
C GLN A 8 3.95 2.78 20.35
N ARG A 9 4.07 3.29 19.13
CA ARG A 9 3.00 3.24 18.14
C ARG A 9 3.54 2.68 16.83
N PHE A 10 2.72 1.87 16.17
CA PHE A 10 2.99 1.35 14.83
C PHE A 10 1.79 1.57 13.94
N VAL A 11 2.03 1.91 12.67
CA VAL A 11 1.00 1.90 11.63
C VAL A 11 1.28 0.70 10.73
N LEU A 12 0.28 -0.16 10.59
CA LEU A 12 0.40 -1.44 9.90
C LEU A 12 -0.11 -1.30 8.47
N ASP A 13 0.62 -1.88 7.54
CA ASP A 13 0.22 -2.04 6.14
C ASP A 13 -0.48 -3.39 5.91
N THR A 14 -1.24 -3.53 4.83
CA THR A 14 -1.87 -4.81 4.43
C THR A 14 -0.80 -5.88 4.18
N SER A 15 0.33 -5.49 3.61
CA SER A 15 1.42 -6.42 3.26
C SER A 15 1.94 -7.22 4.45
N LEU A 16 1.98 -6.64 5.66
CA LEU A 16 2.35 -7.33 6.91
C LEU A 16 1.52 -8.61 7.11
N PHE A 17 0.21 -8.53 6.86
CA PHE A 17 -0.71 -9.61 7.18
C PHE A 17 -0.73 -10.70 6.11
N ILE A 18 -0.32 -10.38 4.88
CA ILE A 18 -0.40 -11.29 3.72
C ILE A 18 0.95 -11.98 3.45
N THR A 19 2.05 -11.41 3.95
CA THR A 19 3.39 -11.91 3.69
C THR A 19 3.62 -13.32 4.22
N GLU A 20 4.45 -14.11 3.54
CA GLU A 20 4.78 -15.48 3.94
C GLU A 20 5.78 -15.51 5.10
N GLU A 21 6.56 -14.43 5.26
CA GLU A 21 7.64 -14.26 6.21
C GLU A 21 7.16 -14.24 7.67
N ILE A 22 5.88 -13.93 7.91
CA ILE A 22 5.32 -14.02 9.26
C ILE A 22 4.94 -15.47 9.63
N ARG A 23 4.89 -16.41 8.67
CA ARG A 23 4.47 -17.80 8.91
C ARG A 23 5.62 -18.67 9.44
N ARG A 24 5.28 -19.69 10.23
CA ARG A 24 6.24 -20.65 10.80
C ARG A 24 6.05 -22.05 10.22
N GLY A 25 7.08 -22.58 9.55
CA GLY A 25 6.99 -23.92 8.94
C GLY A 25 5.83 -23.99 7.94
N ASP A 26 4.94 -24.97 8.11
CA ASP A 26 3.77 -25.18 7.24
C ASP A 26 2.48 -24.52 7.78
N GLU A 27 2.62 -23.46 8.58
CA GLU A 27 1.50 -22.70 9.13
C GLU A 27 0.64 -22.04 8.04
N SER A 28 -0.69 -22.06 8.21
CA SER A 28 -1.61 -21.35 7.32
C SER A 28 -1.54 -19.83 7.53
N LEU A 29 -2.00 -19.06 6.55
CA LEU A 29 -2.15 -17.60 6.68
C LEU A 29 -2.98 -17.23 7.91
N GLU A 30 -4.13 -17.89 8.09
CA GLU A 30 -5.04 -17.64 9.21
C GLU A 30 -4.34 -17.83 10.55
N SER A 31 -3.64 -18.96 10.74
CA SER A 31 -2.93 -19.24 11.98
C SER A 31 -1.82 -18.21 12.26
N ALA A 32 -1.08 -17.81 11.23
CA ALA A 32 -0.03 -16.81 11.36
C ALA A 32 -0.59 -15.42 11.75
N VAL A 33 -1.71 -15.02 11.15
CA VAL A 33 -2.39 -13.75 11.45
C VAL A 33 -3.00 -13.76 12.85
N ILE A 34 -3.62 -14.86 13.27
CA ILE A 34 -4.15 -15.02 14.63
C ILE A 34 -3.01 -14.87 15.65
N ARG A 35 -1.89 -15.58 15.44
CA ARG A 35 -0.71 -15.47 16.30
C ARG A 35 -0.15 -14.05 16.34
N LEU A 36 -0.10 -13.36 15.20
CA LEU A 36 0.30 -11.95 15.16
C LEU A 36 -0.65 -11.07 16.01
N PHE A 37 -1.97 -11.29 15.93
CA PHE A 37 -2.91 -10.55 16.78
C PHE A 37 -2.75 -10.88 18.27
N ASP A 38 -2.46 -12.12 18.63
CA ASP A 38 -2.14 -12.50 20.02
C ASP A 38 -0.89 -11.74 20.52
N LEU A 39 0.17 -11.66 19.70
CA LEU A 39 1.36 -10.87 20.03
C LEU A 39 1.04 -9.38 20.18
N ILE A 40 0.24 -8.80 19.28
CA ILE A 40 -0.18 -7.39 19.36
C ILE A 40 -1.01 -7.15 20.63
N ALA A 41 -1.91 -8.08 20.98
CA ALA A 41 -2.74 -8.00 22.18
C ALA A 41 -1.88 -7.97 23.45
N THR A 42 -0.97 -8.94 23.60
CA THR A 42 -0.07 -9.01 24.75
C THR A 42 0.84 -7.78 24.81
N ALA A 43 1.43 -7.37 23.69
CA ALA A 43 2.25 -6.17 23.60
C ALA A 43 1.47 -4.88 23.95
N ARG A 44 0.17 -4.82 23.64
CA ARG A 44 -0.69 -3.70 24.00
C ARG A 44 -0.87 -3.58 25.50
N LEU A 45 -1.11 -4.71 26.17
CA LEU A 45 -1.40 -4.79 27.59
C LEU A 45 -0.14 -4.63 28.45
N GLU A 46 0.95 -5.28 28.06
CA GLU A 46 2.17 -5.35 28.87
C GLU A 46 3.17 -4.23 28.56
N LEU A 47 3.25 -3.79 27.30
CA LEU A 47 4.30 -2.88 26.82
C LEU A 47 3.76 -1.52 26.37
N ASN A 48 2.44 -1.31 26.45
CA ASN A 48 1.78 -0.10 25.98
C ASN A 48 2.02 0.17 24.47
N ILE A 49 2.20 -0.88 23.66
CA ILE A 49 2.36 -0.79 22.21
C ILE A 49 0.99 -0.66 21.55
N SER A 50 0.77 0.34 20.70
CA SER A 50 -0.50 0.53 19.97
C SER A 50 -0.29 0.39 18.47
N CYS A 51 -1.10 -0.46 17.84
CA CYS A 51 -1.10 -0.66 16.39
C CYS A 51 -2.29 0.06 15.77
N TYR A 52 -2.05 0.72 14.64
CA TYR A 52 -3.02 1.54 13.93
C TYR A 52 -3.08 1.17 12.45
N VAL A 53 -4.23 1.43 11.82
CA VAL A 53 -4.42 1.35 10.37
C VAL A 53 -5.30 2.51 9.90
N PRO A 54 -5.02 3.10 8.73
CA PRO A 54 -6.00 3.93 8.04
C PRO A 54 -7.27 3.12 7.69
N PRO A 55 -8.47 3.74 7.67
CA PRO A 55 -9.69 3.02 7.34
C PRO A 55 -9.67 2.34 5.96
N SER A 56 -9.08 2.96 4.94
CA SER A 56 -8.98 2.37 3.61
C SER A 56 -8.11 1.12 3.57
N ILE A 57 -6.96 1.13 4.25
CA ILE A 57 -6.07 -0.02 4.43
C ILE A 57 -6.78 -1.13 5.22
N HIS A 58 -7.56 -0.77 6.25
CA HIS A 58 -8.38 -1.74 6.97
C HIS A 58 -9.41 -2.41 6.07
N ASP A 59 -10.17 -1.63 5.29
CA ASP A 59 -11.22 -2.14 4.41
C ASP A 59 -10.62 -3.02 3.29
N GLU A 60 -9.46 -2.65 2.77
CA GLU A 60 -8.67 -3.45 1.83
C GLU A 60 -8.23 -4.79 2.44
N LEU A 61 -7.58 -4.75 3.61
CA LEU A 61 -7.18 -5.96 4.33
C LEU A 61 -8.37 -6.87 4.61
N ALA A 62 -9.49 -6.30 5.07
CA ALA A 62 -10.70 -7.07 5.34
C ALA A 62 -11.25 -7.72 4.07
N THR A 63 -11.16 -7.06 2.92
CA THR A 63 -11.55 -7.64 1.63
C THR A 63 -10.62 -8.79 1.25
N MET A 64 -9.30 -8.59 1.33
CA MET A 64 -8.29 -9.62 1.03
C MET A 64 -8.44 -10.86 1.91
N LEU A 65 -8.75 -10.69 3.20
CA LEU A 65 -8.97 -11.78 4.13
C LEU A 65 -10.26 -12.55 3.82
N ARG A 66 -11.36 -11.87 3.48
CA ARG A 66 -12.63 -12.53 3.09
C ARG A 66 -12.49 -13.35 1.81
N GLU A 67 -11.77 -12.83 0.82
CA GLU A 67 -11.49 -13.55 -0.43
C GLU A 67 -10.69 -14.84 -0.22
N ARG A 68 -10.02 -14.97 0.93
CA ARG A 68 -9.24 -16.14 1.33
C ARG A 68 -9.97 -17.07 2.30
N ASP A 69 -11.26 -16.82 2.54
CA ASP A 69 -12.13 -17.66 3.37
C ASP A 69 -11.60 -17.89 4.79
N VAL A 70 -10.98 -16.86 5.38
CA VAL A 70 -10.52 -16.93 6.78
C VAL A 70 -11.69 -16.84 7.76
N ASP A 71 -11.54 -17.45 8.93
CA ASP A 71 -12.56 -17.48 9.96
C ASP A 71 -12.93 -16.08 10.53
N GLU A 72 -14.18 -15.92 10.96
CA GLU A 72 -14.73 -14.66 11.50
C GLU A 72 -13.95 -14.15 12.74
N THR A 73 -13.32 -15.06 13.49
CA THR A 73 -12.48 -14.71 14.64
C THR A 73 -11.31 -13.80 14.27
N VAL A 74 -10.79 -13.89 13.04
CA VAL A 74 -9.72 -13.02 12.52
C VAL A 74 -10.19 -11.56 12.48
N PHE A 75 -11.40 -11.32 11.98
CA PHE A 75 -11.96 -9.97 11.89
C PHE A 75 -12.26 -9.37 13.27
N SER A 76 -12.77 -10.19 14.19
CA SER A 76 -12.99 -9.79 15.59
C SER A 76 -11.67 -9.35 16.26
N ARG A 77 -10.59 -10.10 16.04
CA ARG A 77 -9.25 -9.77 16.56
C ARG A 77 -8.68 -8.50 15.91
N LEU A 78 -8.82 -8.37 14.59
CA LEU A 78 -8.40 -7.17 13.85
C LEU A 78 -9.08 -5.92 14.40
N ASP A 79 -10.40 -5.95 14.58
CA ASP A 79 -11.19 -4.81 15.06
C ASP A 79 -10.96 -4.48 16.54
N THR A 80 -10.52 -5.47 17.33
CA THR A 80 -10.23 -5.29 18.75
C THR A 80 -8.82 -4.73 18.98
N TRP A 81 -7.82 -5.29 18.31
CA TRP A 81 -6.41 -5.05 18.63
C TRP A 81 -5.71 -4.04 17.71
N VAL A 82 -6.31 -3.73 16.56
CA VAL A 82 -5.78 -2.74 15.61
C VAL A 82 -6.72 -1.55 15.51
N VAL A 83 -6.20 -0.37 15.87
CA VAL A 83 -7.02 0.84 15.96
C VAL A 83 -7.18 1.47 14.58
N ARG A 84 -8.42 1.52 14.08
CA ARG A 84 -8.73 2.30 12.87
C ARG A 84 -8.66 3.79 13.17
N LYS A 85 -7.82 4.53 12.45
CA LYS A 85 -7.72 5.99 12.59
C LYS A 85 -7.38 6.64 11.26
N SER A 86 -8.17 7.62 10.86
CA SER A 86 -7.80 8.49 9.74
C SER A 86 -6.67 9.45 10.12
N PRO A 87 -5.75 9.74 9.18
CA PRO A 87 -4.75 10.77 9.40
C PRO A 87 -5.38 12.16 9.52
N ASP A 88 -4.80 13.02 10.34
CA ASP A 88 -5.09 14.45 10.35
C ASP A 88 -4.47 15.12 9.11
N ARG A 89 -5.25 15.16 8.04
CA ARG A 89 -4.86 15.76 6.75
C ARG A 89 -4.69 17.28 6.80
N TYR A 90 -5.08 17.94 7.90
CA TYR A 90 -5.03 19.40 8.03
C TYR A 90 -3.92 19.88 8.96
N GLY A 91 -3.67 19.15 10.06
CA GLY A 91 -2.70 19.53 11.08
C GLY A 91 -1.29 18.96 10.89
N VAL A 92 -1.11 17.92 10.08
CA VAL A 92 0.20 17.29 9.89
C VAL A 92 1.14 18.17 9.07
N THR A 93 2.31 18.45 9.64
CA THR A 93 3.39 19.16 8.93
C THR A 93 4.19 18.18 8.08
N ILE A 94 4.26 18.46 6.79
CA ILE A 94 5.02 17.67 5.80
C ILE A 94 6.30 18.43 5.44
N PRO A 95 7.48 17.76 5.40
CA PRO A 95 8.71 18.40 4.94
C PRO A 95 8.60 18.90 3.50
N ALA A 96 9.11 20.10 3.21
CA ALA A 96 9.04 20.67 1.87
C ALA A 96 9.72 19.80 0.80
N ASN A 97 10.77 19.04 1.16
CA ASN A 97 11.45 18.13 0.24
C ASN A 97 10.52 17.05 -0.34
N ILE A 98 9.58 16.55 0.48
CA ILE A 98 8.55 15.59 0.03
C ILE A 98 7.69 16.22 -1.07
N VAL A 99 7.32 17.49 -0.90
CA VAL A 99 6.52 18.22 -1.88
C VAL A 99 7.33 18.45 -3.17
N TYR A 100 8.62 18.77 -3.07
CA TYR A 100 9.49 18.87 -4.24
C TYR A 100 9.60 17.55 -5.00
N ASN A 101 9.86 16.44 -4.29
CA ASN A 101 9.91 15.11 -4.88
C ASN A 101 8.59 14.76 -5.60
N PHE A 102 7.45 15.09 -5.00
CA PHE A 102 6.14 14.91 -5.64
C PHE A 102 5.99 15.74 -6.92
N ILE A 103 6.44 17.01 -6.91
CA ILE A 103 6.40 17.88 -8.11
C ILE A 103 7.28 17.31 -9.22
N ASP A 104 8.49 16.87 -8.89
CA ASP A 104 9.43 16.30 -9.86
C ASP A 104 8.85 15.00 -10.45
N GLU A 105 8.29 14.12 -9.61
CA GLU A 105 7.64 12.90 -10.06
C GLU A 105 6.42 13.18 -10.96
N MET A 106 5.60 14.17 -10.61
CA MET A 106 4.47 14.57 -11.44
C MET A 106 4.94 15.10 -12.80
N SER A 107 6.05 15.85 -12.84
CA SER A 107 6.65 16.34 -14.09
C SER A 107 7.13 15.16 -14.95
N ASP A 108 7.83 14.20 -14.35
CA ASP A 108 8.29 12.99 -15.04
C ASP A 108 7.14 12.13 -15.58
N ARG A 109 6.03 12.02 -14.83
CA ARG A 109 4.81 11.32 -15.26
C ARG A 109 4.20 12.01 -16.48
N VAL A 110 4.09 13.34 -16.46
CA VAL A 110 3.60 14.13 -17.60
C VAL A 110 4.49 13.93 -18.82
N ASP A 111 5.81 13.96 -18.66
CA ASP A 111 6.77 13.72 -19.74
C ASP A 111 6.67 12.30 -20.32
N ARG A 112 6.44 11.28 -19.47
CA ARG A 112 6.15 9.91 -19.95
C ARG A 112 4.86 9.88 -20.78
N GLY A 113 3.80 10.53 -20.31
CA GLY A 113 2.53 10.63 -21.05
C GLY A 113 2.69 11.34 -22.41
N LEU A 114 3.50 12.40 -22.45
CA LEU A 114 3.82 13.10 -23.70
C LEU A 114 4.52 12.15 -24.69
N ARG A 115 5.54 11.40 -24.23
CA ARG A 115 6.23 10.41 -25.08
C ARG A 115 5.31 9.34 -25.64
N VAL A 116 4.34 8.85 -24.85
CA VAL A 116 3.31 7.91 -25.35
C VAL A 116 2.48 8.54 -26.47
N SER A 117 2.11 9.81 -26.30
CA SER A 117 1.34 10.56 -27.30
C SER A 117 2.14 10.78 -28.59
N GLU A 118 3.41 11.18 -28.47
CA GLU A 118 4.31 11.33 -29.62
C GLU A 118 4.49 10.02 -30.39
N GLN A 119 4.62 8.89 -29.69
CA GLN A 119 4.75 7.58 -30.33
C GLN A 119 3.49 7.22 -31.13
N ALA A 120 2.30 7.45 -30.57
CA ALA A 120 1.05 7.19 -31.28
C ALA A 120 0.90 8.05 -32.54
N ILE A 121 1.32 9.32 -32.50
CA ILE A 121 1.33 10.19 -33.69
C ILE A 121 2.27 9.61 -34.76
N ARG A 122 3.47 9.16 -34.39
CA ARG A 122 4.42 8.54 -35.33
C ARG A 122 3.89 7.22 -35.92
N GLU A 123 3.10 6.47 -35.16
CA GLU A 123 2.44 5.25 -35.65
C GLU A 123 1.34 5.59 -36.66
N VAL A 124 0.53 6.62 -36.40
CA VAL A 124 -0.49 7.12 -37.34
C VAL A 124 0.13 7.67 -38.63
N GLU A 125 1.26 8.40 -38.55
CA GLU A 125 1.98 8.91 -39.72
C GLU A 125 2.48 7.81 -40.67
N GLN A 126 2.62 6.57 -40.19
CA GLN A 126 3.04 5.43 -41.00
C GLN A 126 1.87 4.71 -41.68
N LEU A 127 0.62 5.06 -41.36
CA LEU A 127 -0.55 4.49 -42.00
C LEU A 127 -0.77 5.06 -43.40
N ASP A 128 -1.36 4.25 -44.27
CA ASP A 128 -1.81 4.69 -45.60
C ASP A 128 -2.93 5.73 -45.44
N PRO A 129 -2.85 6.92 -46.06
CA PRO A 129 -3.90 7.93 -46.04
C PRO A 129 -5.30 7.41 -46.38
N ASP A 130 -5.39 6.42 -47.26
CA ASP A 130 -6.67 5.83 -47.66
C ASP A 130 -7.27 4.92 -46.57
N ALA A 131 -6.43 4.34 -45.70
CA ALA A 131 -6.85 3.56 -44.52
C ALA A 131 -7.37 4.43 -43.37
N LEU A 132 -7.05 5.74 -43.37
CA LEU A 132 -7.55 6.72 -42.39
C LEU A 132 -8.97 7.22 -42.70
N ALA A 133 -9.42 7.10 -43.96
CA ALA A 133 -10.69 7.64 -44.45
C ALA A 133 -11.76 6.57 -44.73
N SER A 134 -11.46 5.30 -44.47
CA SER A 134 -12.36 4.18 -44.75
C SER A 134 -13.56 4.20 -43.79
N ASP A 135 -14.71 4.67 -44.27
CA ASP A 135 -16.01 4.52 -43.60
C ASP A 135 -16.33 3.02 -43.49
N PRO A 136 -16.84 2.51 -42.35
CA PRO A 136 -17.16 1.09 -42.22
C PRO A 136 -18.26 0.73 -43.22
N THR A 137 -17.89 0.04 -44.29
CA THR A 137 -18.82 -0.32 -45.36
C THR A 137 -19.89 -1.27 -44.84
N ASP A 138 -21.14 -0.96 -45.19
CA ASP A 138 -22.41 -1.60 -44.86
C ASP A 138 -22.58 -3.02 -45.44
N ASP A 139 -21.57 -3.89 -45.31
CA ASP A 139 -21.71 -5.31 -45.63
C ASP A 139 -21.25 -6.15 -44.44
N GLY A 140 -22.24 -6.76 -43.78
CA GLY A 140 -22.14 -7.21 -42.40
C GLY A 140 -20.98 -8.15 -42.09
N ARG A 141 -20.21 -7.74 -41.07
CA ARG A 141 -19.33 -8.47 -40.12
C ARG A 141 -17.84 -8.15 -40.28
N GLU A 142 -17.28 -7.60 -39.18
CA GLU A 142 -15.85 -7.49 -38.81
C GLU A 142 -15.10 -6.36 -39.56
N GLU A 143 -15.11 -5.09 -39.15
CA GLU A 143 -14.45 -4.51 -37.97
C GLU A 143 -15.00 -3.09 -37.70
N TYR A 144 -15.47 -2.82 -36.47
CA TYR A 144 -15.96 -1.49 -36.07
C TYR A 144 -14.85 -0.47 -35.74
N MET A 145 -13.57 -0.85 -35.91
CA MET A 145 -12.42 -0.03 -35.52
C MET A 145 -11.41 0.03 -36.65
N THR A 146 -11.11 1.26 -37.10
CA THR A 146 -10.00 1.53 -38.01
C THR A 146 -8.65 1.25 -37.32
N ASP A 147 -7.57 1.14 -38.08
CA ASP A 147 -6.22 1.03 -37.50
C ASP A 147 -5.87 2.26 -36.65
N ALA A 148 -6.36 3.45 -37.02
CA ALA A 148 -6.22 4.65 -36.22
C ALA A 148 -6.98 4.55 -34.88
N ASP A 149 -8.17 3.93 -34.86
CA ASP A 149 -8.93 3.70 -33.63
C ASP A 149 -8.20 2.73 -32.69
N ARG A 150 -7.50 1.72 -33.23
CA ARG A 150 -6.67 0.81 -32.44
C ARG A 150 -5.49 1.54 -31.82
N ILE A 151 -4.75 2.31 -32.62
CA ILE A 151 -3.63 3.13 -32.13
C ILE A 151 -4.11 4.11 -31.06
N LEU A 152 -5.28 4.74 -31.24
CA LEU A 152 -5.86 5.64 -30.25
C LEU A 152 -6.23 4.90 -28.96
N SER A 153 -6.80 3.70 -29.05
CA SER A 153 -7.12 2.89 -27.88
C SER A 153 -5.85 2.50 -27.11
N ASP A 154 -4.85 1.97 -27.81
CA ASP A 154 -3.55 1.58 -27.23
C ASP A 154 -2.84 2.78 -26.60
N MET A 155 -2.87 3.93 -27.27
CA MET A 155 -2.33 5.19 -26.76
C MET A 155 -3.00 5.58 -25.44
N ARG A 156 -4.34 5.53 -25.36
CA ARG A 156 -5.09 5.86 -24.14
C ARG A 156 -4.72 4.93 -22.99
N ASP A 157 -4.55 3.65 -23.25
CA ASP A 157 -4.21 2.66 -22.22
C ASP A 157 -2.77 2.85 -21.73
N LYS A 158 -1.81 2.95 -22.66
CA LYS A 158 -0.40 3.26 -22.34
C LYS A 158 -0.27 4.59 -21.60
N TYR A 159 -1.04 5.62 -21.99
CA TYR A 159 -1.00 6.93 -21.36
C TYR A 159 -1.52 6.87 -19.92
N ARG A 160 -2.66 6.20 -19.68
CA ARG A 160 -3.19 5.98 -18.33
C ARG A 160 -2.21 5.22 -17.46
N GLN A 161 -1.53 4.21 -18.02
CA GLN A 161 -0.51 3.45 -17.28
C GLN A 161 0.71 4.31 -16.94
N ALA A 162 1.21 5.08 -17.91
CA ALA A 162 2.36 5.98 -17.73
C ALA A 162 2.15 7.05 -16.66
N LEU A 163 0.91 7.55 -16.51
CA LEU A 163 0.54 8.53 -15.48
C LEU A 163 0.34 7.92 -14.09
N ARG A 164 0.01 6.62 -14.00
CA ARG A 164 -0.18 5.92 -12.72
C ARG A 164 1.12 5.37 -12.16
N GLN A 165 2.08 5.05 -13.02
CA GLN A 165 3.35 4.48 -12.59
C GLN A 165 4.16 5.51 -11.78
N GLY A 166 4.50 5.18 -10.53
CA GLY A 166 5.20 6.06 -9.61
C GLY A 166 5.24 5.51 -8.18
N VAL A 167 5.88 6.23 -7.26
CA VAL A 167 6.20 5.73 -5.90
C VAL A 167 5.11 6.08 -4.88
N LEU A 168 4.32 7.13 -5.11
CA LEU A 168 3.06 7.44 -4.42
C LEU A 168 1.93 7.31 -5.43
N ASP A 169 1.53 6.08 -5.74
CA ASP A 169 0.49 5.80 -6.74
C ASP A 169 -0.90 5.60 -6.10
N SER A 170 -0.95 5.29 -4.80
CA SER A 170 -2.19 5.11 -4.03
C SER A 170 -2.43 6.21 -2.98
N ARG A 171 -3.70 6.50 -2.70
CA ARG A 171 -4.09 7.41 -1.60
C ARG A 171 -3.87 6.72 -0.25
N GLU A 172 -3.99 5.41 -0.26
CA GLU A 172 -3.92 4.51 0.87
C GLU A 172 -2.52 4.54 1.51
N ASP A 173 -1.46 4.39 0.70
CA ASP A 173 -0.07 4.47 1.16
C ASP A 173 0.27 5.85 1.70
N PHE A 174 -0.25 6.89 1.06
CA PHE A 174 -0.11 8.26 1.55
C PHE A 174 -0.77 8.43 2.92
N ASP A 175 -2.03 8.00 3.08
CA ASP A 175 -2.75 8.09 4.35
C ASP A 175 -2.02 7.31 5.46
N LEU A 176 -1.41 6.17 5.13
CA LEU A 176 -0.57 5.38 6.04
C LEU A 176 0.65 6.16 6.52
N LEU A 177 1.41 6.79 5.61
CA LEU A 177 2.60 7.59 5.93
C LEU A 177 2.23 8.85 6.74
N ILE A 178 1.15 9.54 6.38
CA ILE A 178 0.67 10.72 7.12
C ILE A 178 0.22 10.33 8.53
N LEU A 179 -0.49 9.20 8.68
CA LEU A 179 -0.89 8.71 10.00
C LEU A 179 0.32 8.36 10.85
N ALA A 180 1.34 7.74 10.26
CA ALA A 180 2.58 7.41 10.96
C ALA A 180 3.31 8.68 11.43
N ARG A 181 3.38 9.70 10.57
CA ARG A 181 3.94 11.01 10.89
C ARG A 181 3.16 11.72 12.00
N GLU A 182 1.83 11.70 11.95
CA GLU A 182 0.95 12.29 12.97
C GLU A 182 1.20 11.68 14.35
N LEU A 183 1.34 10.35 14.39
CA LEU A 183 1.41 9.58 15.63
C LEU A 183 2.83 9.40 16.18
N ASP A 184 3.86 9.86 15.46
CA ASP A 184 5.27 9.50 15.70
C ASP A 184 5.47 7.97 15.78
N ALA A 185 4.80 7.27 14.87
CA ALA A 185 4.71 5.81 14.83
C ALA A 185 5.71 5.20 13.84
N GLY A 186 6.11 3.96 14.10
CA GLY A 186 6.85 3.16 13.13
C GLY A 186 5.91 2.58 12.07
N VAL A 187 6.30 2.61 10.80
CA VAL A 187 5.57 1.95 9.71
C VAL A 187 5.96 0.47 9.65
N VAL A 188 4.98 -0.43 9.54
CA VAL A 188 5.22 -1.87 9.38
C VAL A 188 4.71 -2.33 8.02
N THR A 189 5.62 -2.70 7.12
CA THR A 189 5.30 -3.03 5.73
C THR A 189 6.39 -3.91 5.10
N GLU A 190 6.02 -4.67 4.07
CA GLU A 190 6.95 -5.33 3.15
C GLU A 190 7.13 -4.57 1.83
N ASP A 191 6.30 -3.56 1.59
CA ASP A 191 6.33 -2.74 0.39
C ASP A 191 7.57 -1.84 0.36
N ARG A 192 8.34 -1.96 -0.73
CA ARG A 192 9.59 -1.21 -0.91
C ARG A 192 9.38 0.27 -1.19
N GLY A 193 8.28 0.63 -1.86
CA GLY A 193 7.87 2.01 -2.09
C GLY A 193 7.54 2.69 -0.77
N ILE A 194 6.70 2.07 0.07
CA ILE A 194 6.37 2.61 1.40
C ILE A 194 7.62 2.76 2.27
N ILE A 195 8.54 1.78 2.27
CA ILE A 195 9.81 1.88 3.01
C ILE A 195 10.65 3.06 2.53
N SER A 196 10.81 3.22 1.21
CA SER A 196 11.56 4.33 0.63
C SER A 196 10.97 5.68 1.06
N TRP A 197 9.65 5.79 1.15
CA TRP A 197 9.01 7.01 1.65
C TRP A 197 9.13 7.18 3.15
N ALA A 198 9.04 6.10 3.93
CA ALA A 198 9.30 6.19 5.36
C ALA A 198 10.69 6.79 5.63
N ASP A 199 11.71 6.41 4.85
CA ASP A 199 13.04 7.02 4.89
C ASP A 199 13.01 8.52 4.55
N GLU A 200 12.38 8.91 3.44
CA GLU A 200 12.25 10.31 3.03
C GLU A 200 11.51 11.18 4.06
N PHE A 201 10.48 10.64 4.71
CA PHE A 201 9.74 11.32 5.78
C PHE A 201 10.48 11.32 7.13
N GLY A 202 11.60 10.58 7.24
CA GLY A 202 12.33 10.37 8.49
C GLY A 202 11.52 9.59 9.53
N LEU A 203 10.69 8.66 9.08
CA LEU A 203 9.88 7.77 9.91
C LEU A 203 10.68 6.51 10.26
N ARG A 204 10.39 5.95 11.44
CA ARG A 204 10.84 4.59 11.77
C ARG A 204 10.05 3.62 10.89
N TYR A 205 10.68 2.53 10.46
CA TYR A 205 9.97 1.44 9.80
C TYR A 205 10.52 0.08 10.24
N VAL A 206 9.68 -0.95 10.06
CA VAL A 206 9.98 -2.35 10.37
C VAL A 206 9.46 -3.19 9.21
N ARG A 207 10.26 -4.15 8.73
CA ARG A 207 9.80 -5.13 7.74
C ARG A 207 8.70 -5.99 8.37
N GLY A 208 7.59 -6.21 7.67
CA GLY A 208 6.47 -7.02 8.14
C GLY A 208 6.89 -8.38 8.72
N GLY A 209 7.74 -9.14 8.04
CA GLY A 209 8.27 -10.43 8.51
C GLY A 209 9.10 -10.34 9.80
N GLN A 210 9.69 -9.18 10.10
CA GLN A 210 10.47 -8.96 11.32
C GLN A 210 9.63 -8.47 12.49
N PHE A 211 8.43 -7.95 12.23
CA PHE A 211 7.59 -7.34 13.26
C PHE A 211 7.12 -8.33 14.34
N PRO A 212 6.69 -9.57 14.04
CA PRO A 212 6.38 -10.56 15.08
C PRO A 212 7.58 -10.81 16.00
N THR A 213 8.77 -11.02 15.43
CA THR A 213 10.00 -11.25 16.19
C THR A 213 10.35 -10.05 17.06
N LEU A 214 10.16 -8.83 16.57
CA LEU A 214 10.37 -7.62 17.37
C LEU A 214 9.45 -7.58 18.60
N LEU A 215 8.16 -7.91 18.44
CA LEU A 215 7.21 -7.97 19.56
C LEU A 215 7.62 -9.05 20.57
N GLU A 216 8.01 -10.23 20.09
CA GLU A 216 8.46 -11.34 20.94
C GLU A 216 9.70 -11.00 21.76
N GLU A 217 10.70 -10.37 21.14
CA GLU A 217 11.91 -9.93 21.86
C GLU A 217 11.59 -8.86 22.90
N TYR A 218 10.68 -7.93 22.61
CA TYR A 218 10.24 -6.94 23.59
C TYR A 218 9.48 -7.58 24.77
N LEU A 219 8.59 -8.53 24.50
CA LEU A 219 7.83 -9.25 25.52
C LEU A 219 8.77 -10.09 26.40
N ARG A 220 9.71 -10.82 25.79
CA ARG A 220 10.75 -11.56 26.51
C ARG A 220 11.58 -10.64 27.40
N ALA A 221 12.01 -9.49 26.88
CA ALA A 221 12.81 -8.53 27.65
C ALA A 221 12.03 -7.92 28.83
N ALA A 222 10.70 -7.85 28.73
CA ALA A 222 9.84 -7.41 29.83
C ALA A 222 9.52 -8.51 30.85
N GLY A 223 10.02 -9.74 30.66
CA GLY A 223 9.73 -10.88 31.52
C GLY A 223 8.33 -11.46 31.34
N VAL A 224 7.67 -11.13 30.23
CA VAL A 224 6.43 -11.78 29.78
C VAL A 224 6.86 -13.04 29.03
N GLU A 225 7.32 -14.05 29.76
CA GLU A 225 7.47 -15.38 29.19
C GLU A 225 6.10 -16.04 29.09
N ASP A 226 5.83 -16.67 27.94
CA ASP A 226 4.71 -17.60 27.80
C ASP A 226 4.88 -18.72 28.85
N GLU A 227 4.06 -18.71 29.90
CA GLU A 227 3.70 -19.97 30.56
C GLU A 227 2.91 -20.79 29.52
N SER A 228 3.61 -21.54 28.68
CA SER A 228 3.01 -22.52 27.75
C SER A 228 3.91 -23.73 27.59
#